data_AF-A0A438KDV9-F1
#
_entry.id   AF-A0A438KDV9-F1
#
_cell.length_a   1.000
_cell.length_b   1.000
_cell.length_c   1.000
_cell.angle_alpha   90.00
_cell.angle_beta   90.00
_cell.angle_gamma   90.00
#
_symmetry.space_group_name_H-M   'P 1'
#
loop_
_entity.id
_entity.type
_entity.pdbx_description
1 polymer ?
#
loop_
_entity_poly.entity_id
_entity_poly.type
_entity_poly.pdbx_seq_one_letter_code
_entity_poly.pdbx_strand_id
1 'polypeptide(L)'
;MVKPDTYTNYAGRPGRLKRREGADRVTTTAGVLERESREIQRIAGEDDGGNDKEEAWHGQRQGHAILQDGPPPGGFAPVRYARRIPTKGPSAMAIFLAAVGAFSWGMYQVGQGNKIRRRSALEDMVLYVWISKFRALKCGEILGNVQ
;
A
#
# COMPACT_ATOMS: atom_id res chain seq x y z
N MET A 1 -22.95 -2.05 0.48
CA MET A 1 -23.64 -3.19 1.10
C MET A 1 -22.82 -3.61 2.31
N VAL A 2 -23.18 -3.18 3.51
CA VAL A 2 -22.52 -3.55 4.78
C VAL A 2 -23.45 -4.55 5.48
N LYS A 3 -22.91 -5.70 5.92
CA LYS A 3 -23.36 -6.39 7.15
C LYS A 3 -22.18 -7.15 7.81
N PRO A 4 -22.03 -7.07 9.14
CA PRO A 4 -21.03 -7.78 9.95
C PRO A 4 -21.62 -9.05 10.61
N ASP A 5 -20.91 -9.58 11.63
CA ASP A 5 -21.26 -10.61 12.64
C ASP A 5 -20.36 -11.86 12.50
N THR A 6 -19.73 -12.49 13.51
CA THR A 6 -19.96 -12.55 14.96
C THR A 6 -18.71 -13.15 15.64
N TYR A 7 -18.31 -12.66 16.82
CA TYR A 7 -17.33 -13.31 17.71
C TYR A 7 -18.05 -13.81 18.96
N THR A 8 -18.07 -15.12 19.22
CA THR A 8 -18.26 -15.70 20.56
C THR A 8 -17.78 -17.16 20.58
N ASN A 9 -16.81 -17.50 21.43
CA ASN A 9 -16.74 -18.79 22.16
C ASN A 9 -15.43 -18.91 22.95
N TYR A 10 -15.46 -18.68 24.26
CA TYR A 10 -14.62 -19.42 25.23
C TYR A 10 -15.27 -19.32 26.63
N ALA A 11 -15.79 -20.43 27.14
CA ALA A 11 -16.18 -20.59 28.54
C ALA A 11 -15.61 -21.92 29.06
N GLY A 12 -14.70 -21.85 30.02
CA GLY A 12 -14.07 -22.99 30.71
C GLY A 12 -14.81 -23.42 31.98
N ARG A 13 -14.63 -24.69 32.38
CA ARG A 13 -15.31 -25.41 33.49
C ARG A 13 -14.70 -25.09 34.87
N PRO A 14 -15.45 -25.24 35.99
CA PRO A 14 -14.89 -25.13 37.34
C PRO A 14 -14.46 -26.49 37.94
N GLY A 15 -13.36 -26.47 38.70
CA GLY A 15 -12.80 -27.58 39.49
C GLY A 15 -13.33 -27.67 40.93
N ARG A 16 -13.19 -28.85 41.54
CA ARG A 16 -13.78 -29.27 42.84
C ARG A 16 -12.69 -29.36 43.92
N LEU A 17 -12.88 -28.67 45.05
CA LEU A 17 -12.04 -28.75 46.27
C LEU A 17 -12.39 -29.96 47.14
N LYS A 18 -11.40 -30.52 47.85
CA LYS A 18 -11.60 -31.48 48.95
C LYS A 18 -10.97 -31.01 50.26
N ARG A 19 -11.59 -31.53 51.32
CA ARG A 19 -11.73 -31.09 52.72
C ARG A 19 -10.62 -31.65 53.61
N ARG A 20 -10.27 -30.89 54.65
CA ARG A 20 -9.37 -31.21 55.77
C ARG A 20 -9.98 -32.28 56.71
N GLU A 21 -9.14 -32.95 57.50
CA GLU A 21 -9.40 -33.28 58.93
C GLU A 21 -8.21 -34.01 59.61
N GLY A 22 -8.13 -33.87 60.95
CA GLY A 22 -7.25 -34.60 61.89
C GLY A 22 -6.44 -33.64 62.79
N ALA A 23 -6.89 -33.22 63.97
CA ALA A 23 -7.18 -33.92 65.24
C ALA A 23 -5.92 -34.38 65.98
N ASP A 24 -5.63 -33.78 67.15
CA ASP A 24 -4.89 -34.45 68.22
C ASP A 24 -5.21 -33.86 69.60
N ARG A 25 -5.16 -34.76 70.57
CA ARG A 25 -5.69 -34.72 71.95
C ARG A 25 -4.59 -34.25 72.92
N VAL A 26 -4.94 -34.19 74.22
CA VAL A 26 -4.13 -34.50 75.43
C VAL A 26 -4.08 -33.35 76.47
N THR A 27 -4.09 -33.76 77.74
CA THR A 27 -3.41 -33.20 78.92
C THR A 27 -4.20 -32.36 79.93
N THR A 28 -3.86 -32.63 81.19
CA THR A 28 -4.50 -32.29 82.46
C THR A 28 -4.44 -30.79 82.78
N THR A 29 -5.54 -30.23 83.26
CA THR A 29 -5.76 -28.78 83.48
C THR A 29 -4.85 -28.11 84.50
N ALA A 30 -4.20 -28.86 85.40
CA ALA A 30 -3.34 -28.29 86.44
C ALA A 30 -1.88 -28.01 85.97
N GLY A 31 -1.39 -28.70 84.93
CA GLY A 31 -0.03 -28.47 84.40
C GLY A 31 0.03 -27.38 83.31
N VAL A 32 -1.14 -26.96 82.80
CA VAL A 32 -1.27 -25.99 81.71
C VAL A 32 -1.08 -24.56 82.22
N LEU A 33 -1.62 -24.22 83.39
CA LEU A 33 -1.61 -22.85 83.91
C LEU A 33 -0.20 -22.35 84.32
N GLU A 34 0.65 -23.21 84.89
CA GLU A 34 2.04 -22.84 85.23
C GLU A 34 2.98 -22.82 84.01
N ARG A 35 2.62 -23.51 82.92
CA ARG A 35 3.32 -23.38 81.64
C ARG A 35 2.87 -22.12 80.90
N GLU A 36 1.58 -21.82 80.86
CA GLU A 36 1.05 -20.59 80.26
C GLU A 36 1.61 -19.34 80.94
N SER A 37 1.74 -19.32 82.25
CA SER A 37 2.28 -18.15 82.97
C SER A 37 3.75 -17.87 82.62
N ARG A 38 4.53 -18.92 82.32
CA ARG A 38 5.93 -18.78 81.85
C ARG A 38 6.02 -18.51 80.35
N GLU A 39 5.07 -18.99 79.56
CA GLU A 39 4.93 -18.68 78.14
C GLU A 39 4.61 -17.19 77.95
N ILE A 40 3.68 -16.65 78.74
CA ILE A 40 3.25 -15.24 78.70
C ILE A 40 4.40 -14.29 79.07
N GLN A 41 5.24 -14.65 80.05
CA GLN A 41 6.44 -13.86 80.39
C GLN A 41 7.56 -13.96 79.35
N ARG A 42 7.63 -15.06 78.59
CA ARG A 42 8.57 -15.23 77.48
C ARG A 42 8.12 -14.48 76.22
N ILE A 43 6.80 -14.31 76.04
CA ILE A 43 6.18 -13.53 74.95
C ILE A 43 6.25 -12.02 75.22
N ALA A 44 6.19 -11.59 76.48
CA ALA A 44 6.23 -10.18 76.86
C ALA A 44 7.64 -9.54 76.90
N GLY A 45 8.69 -10.28 76.52
CA GLY A 45 10.08 -9.83 76.52
C GLY A 45 10.70 -9.61 75.14
N GLU A 46 9.92 -9.66 74.07
CA GLU A 46 10.41 -9.57 72.68
C GLU A 46 9.85 -8.32 71.98
N ASP A 47 10.15 -7.14 72.54
CA ASP A 47 9.84 -5.84 71.93
C ASP A 47 11.13 -5.16 71.46
N ASP A 48 11.87 -5.80 70.56
CA ASP A 48 13.00 -5.19 69.85
C ASP A 48 12.81 -5.32 68.33
N GLY A 49 12.38 -4.22 67.70
CA GLY A 49 12.57 -3.98 66.26
C GLY A 49 11.55 -4.61 65.33
N GLY A 50 10.64 -3.79 64.80
CA GLY A 50 9.69 -4.29 63.81
C GLY A 50 8.81 -3.22 63.19
N ASN A 51 9.37 -2.06 62.82
CA ASN A 51 8.67 -1.06 62.00
C ASN A 51 8.61 -1.47 60.51
N ASP A 52 8.63 -2.78 60.24
CA ASP A 52 8.86 -3.38 58.92
C ASP A 52 7.61 -4.09 58.38
N LYS A 53 6.49 -4.05 59.13
CA LYS A 53 5.21 -4.69 58.71
C LYS A 53 4.13 -3.71 58.27
N GLU A 54 4.24 -2.42 58.59
CA GLU A 54 3.32 -1.39 58.08
C GLU A 54 3.71 -0.92 56.66
N GLU A 55 4.99 -1.04 56.29
CA GLU A 55 5.49 -0.76 54.94
C GLU A 55 5.09 -1.83 53.90
N ALA A 56 4.68 -3.02 54.35
CA ALA A 56 4.32 -4.15 53.47
C ALA A 56 2.98 -3.99 52.74
N TRP A 57 2.07 -3.13 53.23
CA TRP A 57 0.74 -2.94 52.64
C TRP A 57 0.64 -1.70 51.74
N HIS A 58 1.66 -0.84 51.73
CA HIS A 58 1.72 0.33 50.83
C HIS A 58 2.44 0.06 49.50
N GLY A 59 3.12 -1.09 49.35
CA GLY A 59 3.86 -1.43 48.12
C GLY A 59 3.06 -2.16 47.03
N GLN A 60 1.86 -2.65 47.32
CA GLN A 60 1.21 -3.67 46.47
C GLN A 60 -0.10 -3.22 45.78
N ARG A 61 -0.22 -1.93 45.44
CA ARG A 61 -1.28 -1.42 44.53
C ARG A 61 -0.74 -1.00 43.16
N GLN A 62 0.35 -1.63 42.71
CA GLN A 62 0.87 -1.35 41.38
C GLN A 62 0.08 -2.14 40.33
N GLY A 63 -0.74 -1.40 39.60
CA GLY A 63 -1.13 -1.60 38.21
C GLY A 63 -1.66 -2.99 37.83
N HIS A 64 -2.98 -3.10 37.65
CA HIS A 64 -3.50 -4.01 36.62
C HIS A 64 -2.65 -3.88 35.34
N ALA A 65 -2.14 -5.00 34.83
CA ALA A 65 -1.37 -5.01 33.59
C ALA A 65 -2.31 -4.64 32.44
N ILE A 66 -2.38 -3.36 32.11
CA ILE A 66 -3.13 -2.89 30.95
C ILE A 66 -2.26 -3.18 29.74
N LEU A 67 -2.46 -4.34 29.12
CA LEU A 67 -2.04 -4.55 27.75
C LEU A 67 -2.99 -3.72 26.88
N GLN A 68 -2.77 -2.41 26.86
CA GLN A 68 -3.48 -1.50 25.98
C GLN A 68 -3.01 -1.80 24.57
N ASP A 69 -3.95 -2.04 23.65
CA ASP A 69 -3.66 -2.12 22.22
C ASP A 69 -3.24 -0.73 21.73
N GLY A 70 -1.93 -0.47 21.83
CA GLY A 70 -1.27 0.70 21.28
C GLY A 70 -0.73 0.41 19.88
N PRO A 71 -0.48 1.45 19.06
CA PRO A 71 0.33 1.27 17.87
C PRO A 71 1.67 0.64 18.26
N PRO A 72 2.23 -0.24 17.41
CA PRO A 72 3.50 -0.88 17.70
C PRO A 72 4.58 0.19 17.99
N PRO A 73 5.58 -0.10 18.84
CA PRO A 73 6.68 0.82 19.08
C PRO A 73 7.41 1.09 17.74
N GLY A 74 7.18 2.28 17.17
CA GLY A 74 7.59 2.64 15.80
C GLY A 74 6.48 3.21 14.91
N GLY A 75 5.21 3.12 15.34
CA GLY A 75 4.06 3.67 14.61
C GLY A 75 3.69 2.90 13.33
N PHE A 76 2.63 3.33 12.65
CA PHE A 76 2.24 2.76 11.36
C PHE A 76 3.04 3.38 10.21
N ALA A 77 3.28 2.58 9.17
CA ALA A 77 3.88 3.10 7.95
C ALA A 77 3.05 4.28 7.39
N PRO A 78 3.70 5.30 6.81
CA PRO A 78 3.02 6.50 6.35
C PRO A 78 2.02 6.15 5.23
N VAL A 79 0.73 6.29 5.54
CA VAL A 79 -0.36 6.07 4.58
C VAL A 79 -0.44 7.26 3.65
N ARG A 80 -0.32 7.01 2.34
CA ARG A 80 -0.45 8.04 1.31
C ARG A 80 -1.94 8.34 1.09
N TYR A 81 -2.40 9.51 1.51
CA TYR A 81 -3.79 9.95 1.36
C TYR A 81 -4.05 10.78 0.09
N ALA A 82 -3.00 11.36 -0.50
CA ALA A 82 -3.13 12.26 -1.65
C ALA A 82 -3.22 11.53 -2.98
N ARG A 83 -4.06 12.05 -3.88
CA ARG A 83 -4.18 11.55 -5.26
C ARG A 83 -2.90 11.85 -6.05
N ARG A 84 -2.28 10.82 -6.60
CA ARG A 84 -1.11 10.95 -7.49
C ARG A 84 -1.57 10.78 -8.94
N ILE A 85 -1.81 11.89 -9.63
CA ILE A 85 -1.97 11.89 -11.08
C ILE A 85 -0.59 12.19 -11.68
N PRO A 86 0.11 11.20 -12.25
CA PRO A 86 1.37 11.47 -12.92
C PRO A 86 1.11 12.26 -14.20
N THR A 87 1.49 13.54 -14.23
CA THR A 87 1.52 14.33 -15.47
C THR A 87 2.75 13.96 -16.28
N LYS A 88 2.78 12.73 -16.78
CA LYS A 88 3.82 12.23 -17.68
C LYS A 88 3.31 12.40 -19.10
N GLY A 89 3.90 13.35 -19.82
CA GLY A 89 3.60 13.60 -21.22
C GLY A 89 4.61 14.59 -21.81
N PRO A 90 4.83 14.55 -23.13
CA PRO A 90 5.62 15.57 -23.80
C PRO A 90 5.00 16.94 -23.55
N SER A 91 5.85 17.95 -23.35
CA SER A 91 5.38 19.32 -23.13
C SER A 91 4.56 19.81 -24.31
N ALA A 92 3.67 20.78 -24.07
CA ALA A 92 2.84 21.36 -25.14
C ALA A 92 3.69 21.84 -26.33
N MET A 93 4.85 22.44 -26.04
CA MET A 93 5.77 22.89 -27.07
C MET A 93 6.40 21.72 -27.84
N ALA A 94 6.72 20.61 -27.18
CA ALA A 94 7.25 19.43 -27.84
C ALA A 94 6.24 18.84 -28.83
N ILE A 95 4.97 18.75 -28.45
CA ILE A 95 3.90 18.26 -29.33
C ILE A 95 3.71 19.22 -30.51
N PHE A 96 3.69 20.53 -30.24
CA PHE A 96 3.53 21.55 -31.27
C PHE A 96 4.67 21.51 -32.30
N LEU A 97 5.92 21.49 -31.83
CA LEU A 97 7.09 21.42 -32.70
C LEU A 97 7.14 20.12 -33.50
N ALA A 98 6.73 18.99 -32.91
CA ALA A 98 6.62 17.73 -33.63
C ALA A 98 5.57 17.81 -34.75
N ALA A 99 4.40 18.36 -34.47
CA ALA A 99 3.33 18.50 -35.46
C ALA A 99 3.73 19.46 -36.59
N VAL A 100 4.27 20.64 -36.26
CA VAL A 100 4.72 21.63 -37.24
C VAL A 100 5.90 21.10 -38.06
N GLY A 101 6.85 20.42 -37.42
CA GLY A 101 7.98 19.79 -38.09
C GLY A 101 7.53 18.71 -39.08
N ALA A 102 6.67 17.79 -38.64
CA ALA A 102 6.12 16.75 -39.49
C ALA A 102 5.30 17.32 -40.66
N PHE A 103 4.47 18.34 -40.41
CA PHE A 103 3.67 18.98 -41.45
C PHE A 103 4.55 19.71 -42.47
N SER A 104 5.51 20.52 -42.01
CA SER A 104 6.40 21.27 -42.89
C SER A 104 7.24 20.33 -43.75
N TRP A 105 7.74 19.24 -43.18
CA TRP A 105 8.47 18.22 -43.92
C TRP A 105 7.60 17.46 -44.91
N GLY A 106 6.37 17.10 -44.53
CA GLY A 106 5.40 16.47 -45.41
C GLY A 106 5.08 17.34 -46.63
N MET A 107 4.81 18.63 -46.40
CA MET A 107 4.53 19.59 -47.48
C MET A 107 5.74 19.81 -48.39
N TYR A 108 6.96 19.79 -47.85
CA TYR A 108 8.19 19.83 -48.64
C TYR A 108 8.27 18.64 -49.61
N GLN A 109 8.04 17.42 -49.13
CA GLN A 109 8.06 16.23 -49.97
C GLN A 109 6.96 16.22 -51.03
N VAL A 110 5.74 16.65 -50.68
CA VAL A 110 4.63 16.81 -51.64
C VAL A 110 5.00 17.80 -52.74
N GLY A 111 5.65 18.92 -52.39
CA GLY A 111 6.15 19.89 -53.35
C GLY A 111 7.15 19.30 -54.34
N GLN A 112 8.11 18.51 -53.87
CA GLN A 112 9.09 17.84 -54.75
C GLN A 112 8.42 16.76 -55.63
N GLY A 113 7.51 15.97 -55.07
CA GLY A 113 6.73 14.98 -55.84
C GLY A 113 5.89 15.62 -56.94
N ASN A 114 5.27 16.77 -56.67
CA ASN A 114 4.49 17.51 -57.66
C ASN A 114 5.35 18.06 -58.80
N LYS A 115 6.60 18.47 -58.54
CA LYS A 115 7.54 18.88 -59.61
C LYS A 115 7.86 17.73 -60.55
N ILE A 116 8.09 16.53 -60.00
CA ILE A 116 8.38 15.33 -60.79
C ILE A 116 7.16 14.96 -61.63
N ARG A 117 5.96 14.88 -61.03
CA ARG A 117 4.72 14.58 -61.76
C ARG A 117 4.42 15.56 -62.88
N ARG A 118 4.69 16.86 -62.65
CA ARG A 118 4.54 17.89 -63.69
C ARG A 118 5.52 17.69 -64.84
N ARG A 119 6.77 17.31 -64.55
CA ARG A 119 7.77 17.01 -65.59
C ARG A 119 7.34 15.80 -66.41
N SER A 120 6.94 14.72 -65.77
CA SER A 120 6.47 13.51 -66.47
C SER A 120 5.24 13.79 -67.33
N ALA A 121 4.26 14.52 -66.81
CA ALA A 121 3.07 14.91 -67.59
C ALA A 121 3.42 15.81 -68.78
N LEU A 122 4.44 16.66 -68.65
CA LEU A 122 4.94 17.50 -69.76
C LEU A 122 5.59 16.64 -70.84
N GLU A 123 6.45 15.71 -70.46
CA GLU A 123 7.12 14.77 -71.38
C GLU A 123 6.10 13.94 -72.16
N ASP A 124 5.09 13.40 -71.47
CA ASP A 124 3.99 12.66 -72.09
C ASP A 124 3.22 13.53 -73.09
N MET A 125 2.82 14.74 -72.67
CA MET A 125 2.08 15.67 -73.54
C MET A 125 2.89 16.04 -74.80
N VAL A 126 4.18 16.33 -74.65
CA VAL A 126 5.06 16.69 -75.78
C VAL A 126 5.16 15.54 -76.77
N LEU A 127 5.30 14.30 -76.29
CA LEU A 127 5.27 13.10 -77.12
C LEU A 127 3.95 12.95 -77.85
N TYR A 128 2.81 13.13 -77.17
CA TYR A 128 1.48 13.04 -77.80
C TYR A 128 1.28 14.08 -78.91
N VAL A 129 1.67 15.33 -78.68
CA VAL A 129 1.57 16.40 -79.69
C VAL A 129 2.47 16.10 -80.89
N TRP A 130 3.70 15.62 -80.64
CA TRP A 130 4.65 15.28 -81.69
C TRP A 130 4.16 14.11 -82.55
N ILE A 131 3.71 13.02 -81.93
CA ILE A 131 3.15 11.85 -82.62
C ILE A 131 1.91 12.24 -83.44
N SER A 132 1.03 13.07 -82.88
CA SER A 132 -0.18 13.53 -83.59
C SER A 132 0.17 14.36 -84.84
N LYS A 133 1.13 15.28 -84.74
CA LYS A 133 1.64 16.05 -85.89
C LYS A 133 2.32 15.17 -86.93
N PHE A 134 3.15 14.21 -86.51
CA PHE A 134 3.82 13.27 -87.41
C PHE A 134 2.81 12.40 -88.16
N ARG A 135 1.79 11.88 -87.45
CA ARG A 135 0.68 11.12 -88.05
C ARG A 135 -0.13 11.97 -89.02
N ALA A 136 -0.40 13.23 -88.72
CA ALA A 136 -1.09 14.16 -89.62
C ALA A 136 -0.27 14.43 -90.90
N LEU A 137 1.04 14.64 -90.78
CA LEU A 137 1.95 14.81 -91.91
C LEU A 137 1.99 13.57 -92.81
N LYS A 138 2.12 12.37 -92.22
CA LYS A 138 2.11 11.12 -92.97
C LYS A 138 0.75 10.82 -93.63
N CYS A 139 -0.35 11.22 -93.01
CA CYS A 139 -1.67 11.08 -93.62
C CYS A 139 -1.82 11.97 -94.87
N GLY A 140 -1.29 13.21 -94.84
CA GLY A 140 -1.25 14.08 -96.02
C GLY A 140 -0.37 13.56 -97.16
N GLU A 141 0.78 12.95 -96.83
CA GLU A 141 1.68 12.32 -97.82
C GLU A 141 1.09 11.07 -98.47
N ILE A 142 0.25 10.32 -97.75
CA ILE A 142 -0.46 9.14 -98.29
C ILE A 142 -1.65 9.58 -99.18
N LEU A 143 -2.41 10.60 -98.77
CA LEU A 143 -3.52 11.13 -99.56
C LEU A 143 -3.06 11.89 -100.82
N GLY A 144 -1.88 12.51 -100.80
CA GLY A 144 -1.29 13.16 -101.97
C GLY A 144 -0.69 12.20 -103.02
N ASN A 145 -0.48 10.93 -102.67
CA ASN A 145 0.03 9.88 -103.56
C ASN A 145 -1.06 8.90 -104.03
N VAL A 146 -2.34 9.18 -103.72
CA VAL A 146 -3.50 8.51 -104.32
C VAL A 146 -3.98 9.36 -105.50
N GLN A 147 -3.23 9.28 -106.59
CA GLN A 147 -3.63 9.70 -107.94
C GLN A 147 -3.02 8.71 -108.93
#